data_AF-A0AAW2GY69-F1
#
_entry.id   AF-A0AAW2GY69-F1
#
_cell.length_a   1.000
_cell.length_b   1.000
_cell.length_c   1.000
_cell.angle_alpha   90.00
_cell.angle_beta   90.00
_cell.angle_gamma   90.00
#
_symmetry.space_group_name_H-M   'P 1'
#
loop_
_entity.id
_entity.type
_entity.pdbx_description
1 polymer ?
#
loop_
_entity_poly.entity_id
_entity_poly.type
_entity_poly.pdbx_seq_one_letter_code
_entity_poly.pdbx_strand_id
1 'polypeptide(L)'
;MTVVTIINSFIHAIMYMYYFLAACGPDIQKAVLPMKPWITKSQMIQFVILILYASQQFVIPNCTVVSNWVVLLFVVNVVINFFMFRNFYKKTYTKLKKT
;
A
#
# COMPACT_ATOMS: atom_id res chain seq x y z
N MET A 1 -13.64 0.37 11.16
CA MET A 1 -12.56 -0.63 11.37
C MET A 1 -12.63 -1.82 10.41
N THR A 2 -13.78 -2.47 10.20
CA THR A 2 -13.88 -3.70 9.38
C THR A 2 -13.55 -3.52 7.90
N VAL A 3 -14.07 -2.47 7.26
CA VAL A 3 -13.90 -2.23 5.80
C VAL A 3 -12.44 -2.03 5.42
N VAL A 4 -11.68 -1.31 6.25
CA VAL A 4 -10.25 -1.07 6.06
C VAL A 4 -9.44 -2.37 6.09
N THR A 5 -9.72 -3.23 7.08
CA THR A 5 -9.03 -4.52 7.22
C THR A 5 -9.35 -5.44 6.06
N ILE A 6 -10.58 -5.45 5.57
CA ILE A 6 -10.99 -6.26 4.41
C ILE A 6 -10.23 -5.82 3.15
N ILE A 7 -10.17 -4.51 2.87
CA ILE A 7 -9.45 -3.98 1.71
C ILE A 7 -7.94 -4.27 1.82
N ASN A 8 -7.36 -4.09 3.01
CA ASN A 8 -5.96 -4.41 3.26
C ASN A 8 -5.67 -5.89 2.98
N SER A 9 -6.42 -6.80 3.60
CA SER A 9 -6.22 -8.24 3.42
C SER A 9 -6.39 -8.68 1.98
N PHE A 10 -7.27 -8.04 1.22
CA PHE A 10 -7.46 -8.32 -0.21
C PHE A 10 -6.24 -7.90 -1.06
N ILE A 11 -5.75 -6.68 -0.90
CA ILE A 11 -4.53 -6.20 -1.58
C ILE A 11 -3.32 -7.06 -1.19
N HIS A 12 -3.25 -7.42 0.09
CA HIS A 12 -2.16 -8.22 0.64
C HIS A 12 -2.19 -9.67 0.14
N ALA A 13 -3.38 -10.24 -0.07
CA ALA A 13 -3.55 -11.53 -0.73
C ALA A 13 -3.02 -11.50 -2.18
N ILE A 14 -3.34 -10.45 -2.95
CA ILE A 14 -2.82 -10.26 -4.32
C ILE A 14 -1.29 -10.15 -4.32
N MET A 15 -0.74 -9.40 -3.36
CA MET A 15 0.71 -9.21 -3.23
C MET A 15 1.43 -10.52 -2.90
N TYR A 16 0.91 -11.32 -1.96
CA TYR A 16 1.50 -12.62 -1.66
C TYR A 16 1.34 -13.63 -2.79
N MET A 17 0.20 -13.60 -3.50
CA MET A 17 0.03 -14.44 -4.69
C MET A 17 1.09 -14.11 -5.74
N TYR A 18 1.38 -12.83 -5.97
CA TYR A 18 2.48 -12.42 -6.83
C TYR A 18 3.85 -12.95 -6.36
N TYR A 19 4.15 -12.89 -5.06
CA TYR A 19 5.41 -13.43 -4.55
C TYR A 19 5.51 -14.95 -4.70
N PHE A 20 4.40 -15.66 -4.52
CA PHE A 20 4.34 -17.09 -4.77
C PHE A 20 4.63 -17.43 -6.24
N LEU A 21 3.97 -16.73 -7.18
CA LEU A 21 4.23 -16.92 -8.62
C LEU A 21 5.67 -16.56 -9.00
N ALA A 22 6.23 -15.51 -8.39
CA ALA A 22 7.62 -15.11 -8.62
C ALA A 22 8.63 -16.14 -8.07
N ALA A 23 8.24 -16.97 -7.09
CA ALA A 23 9.07 -18.03 -6.52
C ALA A 23 8.99 -19.37 -7.29
N CYS A 24 7.98 -19.58 -8.13
CA CYS A 24 7.79 -20.83 -8.89
C CYS A 24 8.82 -21.06 -10.02
N GLY A 25 9.66 -20.09 -10.35
CA GLY A 25 10.78 -20.29 -11.28
C GLY A 25 11.20 -19.04 -12.04
N PRO A 26 12.41 -19.04 -12.63
CA PRO A 26 12.99 -17.87 -13.31
C PRO A 26 12.23 -17.43 -14.57
N ASP A 27 11.58 -18.35 -15.28
CA ASP A 27 10.78 -18.04 -16.46
C ASP A 27 9.46 -17.35 -16.09
N ILE A 28 8.81 -17.83 -15.02
CA ILE A 28 7.59 -17.22 -14.49
C ILE A 28 7.92 -15.86 -13.89
N GLN A 29 9.01 -15.74 -13.14
CA GLN A 29 9.48 -14.46 -12.57
C GLN A 29 9.64 -13.38 -13.65
N LYS A 30 10.21 -13.71 -14.81
CA LYS A 30 10.31 -12.80 -15.98
C LYS A 30 8.94 -12.40 -16.53
N ALA A 31 7.99 -13.33 -16.57
CA ALA A 31 6.62 -13.05 -17.01
C ALA A 31 5.83 -12.18 -16.00
N VAL A 32 6.07 -12.31 -14.69
CA VAL A 32 5.35 -11.51 -13.67
C VAL A 32 6.01 -10.16 -13.39
N LEU A 33 7.30 -9.99 -13.67
CA LEU A 33 8.04 -8.72 -13.54
C LEU A 33 7.30 -7.46 -14.05
N PRO A 34 6.62 -7.46 -15.22
CA PRO A 34 5.83 -6.29 -15.67
C PRO A 34 4.56 -6.03 -14.86
N MET A 35 4.08 -6.97 -14.04
CA MET A 35 2.93 -6.77 -13.14
C MET A 35 3.31 -6.09 -11.82
N LYS A 36 4.61 -6.10 -11.45
CA LYS A 36 5.14 -5.40 -10.28
C LYS A 36 4.64 -3.94 -10.12
N PRO A 37 4.63 -3.05 -11.16
CA PRO A 37 4.11 -1.68 -11.03
C PRO A 37 2.64 -1.63 -10.63
N TRP A 38 1.83 -2.53 -11.18
CA TRP A 38 0.38 -2.54 -10.92
C TRP A 38 0.10 -2.87 -9.46
N ILE A 39 0.78 -3.87 -8.91
CA ILE A 39 0.67 -4.25 -7.49
C ILE A 39 1.16 -3.13 -6.59
N THR A 40 2.28 -2.50 -6.96
CA THR A 40 2.85 -1.35 -6.24
C THR A 40 1.87 -0.17 -6.21
N LYS A 41 1.20 0.12 -7.33
CA LYS A 41 0.16 1.16 -7.41
C LYS A 41 -1.05 0.82 -6.54
N SER A 42 -1.52 -0.43 -6.56
CA SER A 42 -2.64 -0.88 -5.72
C SER A 42 -2.34 -0.73 -4.23
N GLN A 43 -1.12 -1.09 -3.78
CA GLN A 43 -0.64 -0.83 -2.42
C GLN A 43 -0.64 0.66 -2.07
N MET A 44 -0.16 1.53 -2.97
CA MET A 44 -0.18 2.98 -2.76
C MET A 44 -1.60 3.55 -2.65
N ILE A 45 -2.54 3.07 -3.47
CA ILE A 45 -3.96 3.48 -3.41
C ILE A 45 -4.56 3.08 -2.05
N GLN A 46 -4.24 1.89 -1.56
CA GLN A 46 -4.69 1.44 -0.24
C GLN A 46 -4.22 2.37 0.88
N PHE A 47 -2.97 2.84 0.85
CA PHE A 47 -2.46 3.81 1.82
C PHE A 47 -3.20 5.16 1.75
N VAL A 48 -3.57 5.63 0.55
CA VAL A 48 -4.35 6.87 0.39
C VAL A 48 -5.75 6.73 1.00
N ILE A 49 -6.43 5.62 0.72
CA ILE A 49 -7.76 5.32 1.30
C ILE A 49 -7.68 5.26 2.84
N LEU A 50 -6.60 4.68 3.37
CA LEU A 50 -6.32 4.61 4.80
C LEU A 50 -6.14 5.99 5.43
N ILE A 51 -5.40 6.89 4.79
CA ILE A 51 -5.22 8.28 5.26
C ILE A 51 -6.57 9.01 5.28
N LEU A 52 -7.37 8.88 4.22
CA LEU A 52 -8.69 9.51 4.14
C LEU A 52 -9.62 9.00 5.25
N TYR A 53 -9.65 7.70 5.48
CA TYR A 53 -10.45 7.10 6.55
C TYR A 53 -9.99 7.56 7.94
N ALA A 54 -8.67 7.65 8.18
CA ALA A 54 -8.11 8.18 9.41
C ALA A 54 -8.45 9.67 9.62
N SER A 55 -8.42 10.49 8.55
CA SER A 55 -8.82 11.90 8.63
C SER A 55 -10.30 12.06 8.95
N GLN A 56 -11.17 11.20 8.41
CA GLN A 56 -12.61 11.28 8.68
C GLN A 56 -12.94 10.94 10.13
N GLN A 57 -12.20 10.01 10.74
CA GLN A 57 -12.31 9.72 12.18
C GLN A 57 -11.96 10.95 13.04
N PHE A 58 -11.01 11.78 12.60
CA PHE A 58 -10.59 12.98 13.33
C PHE A 58 -11.63 14.13 13.24
N VAL A 59 -12.43 14.16 12.16
CA VAL A 59 -13.43 15.20 11.89
C VAL A 59 -14.76 14.93 12.60
N ILE A 60 -15.04 13.69 13.03
CA ILE A 60 -16.30 13.32 13.72
C ILE A 60 -16.04 13.21 15.23
N PRO A 61 -16.39 14.23 16.04
CA PRO A 61 -15.98 14.35 17.45
C PRO A 61 -16.69 13.39 18.43
N ASN A 62 -17.69 12.62 18.01
CA ASN A 62 -18.54 11.81 18.91
C ASN A 62 -18.19 10.32 18.95
N CYS A 63 -17.07 9.90 18.37
CA CYS A 63 -16.65 8.49 18.37
C CYS A 63 -15.51 8.28 19.37
N THR A 64 -15.84 7.81 20.58
CA THR A 64 -14.93 7.41 21.68
C THR A 64 -14.17 6.13 21.35
N VAL A 65 -13.46 6.10 20.23
CA VAL A 65 -12.82 4.88 19.75
C VAL A 65 -11.41 5.16 19.31
N VAL A 66 -10.51 4.74 20.21
CA VAL A 66 -9.06 4.57 20.10
C VAL A 66 -8.22 5.72 20.66
N SER A 67 -7.33 5.37 21.60
CA SER A 67 -6.31 6.25 22.18
C SER A 67 -5.55 6.99 21.08
N ASN A 68 -5.48 8.33 21.20
CA ASN A 68 -4.85 9.23 20.21
C ASN A 68 -3.45 8.76 19.76
N TRP A 69 -2.72 8.08 20.65
CA TRP A 69 -1.41 7.50 20.38
C TRP A 69 -1.40 6.44 19.27
N VAL A 70 -2.40 5.57 19.22
CA VAL A 70 -2.48 4.50 18.22
C VAL A 70 -2.80 5.09 16.84
N VAL A 71 -3.68 6.09 16.79
CA VAL A 71 -3.99 6.81 15.55
C VAL A 71 -2.77 7.56 15.04
N LEU A 72 -2.02 8.24 15.92
CA LEU A 72 -0.79 8.94 15.57
C LEU A 72 0.27 7.98 15.00
N LEU A 73 0.53 6.86 15.68
CA LEU A 73 1.47 5.82 15.21
C LEU A 73 1.04 5.24 13.86
N PHE A 74 -0.27 5.03 13.66
CA PHE A 74 -0.80 4.53 12.40
C PHE A 74 -0.56 5.52 11.25
N VAL A 75 -0.87 6.80 11.45
CA VAL A 75 -0.65 7.85 10.45
C VAL A 75 0.84 7.98 10.12
N VAL A 76 1.73 7.99 11.12
CA VAL A 76 3.19 8.05 10.89
C VAL A 76 3.67 6.84 10.07
N ASN A 77 3.21 5.62 10.40
CA ASN A 77 3.54 4.43 9.62
C ASN A 77 3.09 4.54 8.16
N VAL A 78 1.85 5.00 7.92
CA VAL A 78 1.32 5.13 6.57
C VAL A 78 2.10 6.19 5.76
N VAL A 79 2.46 7.31 6.38
CA VAL A 79 3.25 8.37 5.72
C VAL A 79 4.65 7.89 5.34
N ILE A 80 5.34 7.19 6.23
CA ILE A 80 6.68 6.62 5.95
C ILE A 80 6.61 5.63 4.79
N ASN A 81 5.64 4.70 4.84
CA ASN A 81 5.44 3.72 3.78
C ASN A 81 5.10 4.39 2.45
N PHE A 82 4.21 5.38 2.44
CA PHE A 82 3.86 6.13 1.23
C PHE A 82 5.08 6.83 0.62
N PHE A 83 5.91 7.48 1.44
CA PHE A 83 7.12 8.15 0.96
C PHE A 83 8.12 7.15 0.37
N MET A 84 8.34 6.02 1.05
CA MET A 84 9.23 4.95 0.57
C MET A 84 8.76 4.37 -0.75
N PHE A 85 7.46 4.07 -0.88
CA PHE A 85 6.86 3.59 -2.12
C PHE A 85 6.91 4.63 -3.25
N ARG A 86 6.66 5.91 -2.94
CA ARG A 86 6.79 7.00 -3.91
C ARG A 86 8.23 7.14 -4.41
N ASN A 87 9.21 7.03 -3.52
CA ASN A 87 10.63 7.07 -3.87
C ASN A 87 11.03 5.86 -4.72
N PHE A 88 10.55 4.66 -4.36
CA PHE A 88 10.73 3.44 -5.17
C PHE A 88 10.11 3.60 -6.57
N TYR A 89 8.86 4.06 -6.66
CA TYR A 89 8.17 4.26 -7.92
C TYR A 89 8.92 5.26 -8.82
N LYS A 90 9.37 6.39 -8.26
CA LYS A 90 10.16 7.39 -8.99
C LYS A 90 11.49 6.82 -9.47
N LYS A 91 12.20 6.07 -8.62
CA LYS A 91 13.52 5.50 -8.94
C LYS A 91 13.43 4.38 -9.99
N THR A 92 12.39 3.56 -9.95
CA THR A 92 12.21 2.41 -10.84
C THR A 92 11.52 2.76 -12.17
N TYR A 93 10.53 3.65 -12.16
CA TYR A 93 9.73 3.94 -13.37
C TYR A 93 10.06 5.29 -14.03
N THR A 94 10.50 6.31 -13.29
CA THR A 94 10.83 7.62 -13.89
C THR A 94 12.21 7.62 -14.56
N LYS A 95 13.15 6.76 -14.12
CA LYS A 95 14.44 6.59 -14.81
C LYS A 95 14.37 5.84 -16.14
N LEU A 96 13.25 5.18 -16.45
CA LEU A 96 13.04 4.55 -17.76
C LEU A 96 12.63 5.56 -18.85
N LYS A 97 12.38 6.83 -18.50
CA LYS A 97 12.11 7.90 -19.46
C LYS A 97 13.38 8.71 -19.74
N LYS A 98 14.40 8.03 -20.26
CA LYS A 98 15.45 8.63 -21.09
C LYS A 98 15.45 7.87 -22.41
N THR A 99 14.47 8.20 -23.24
CA THR A 99 14.60 8.13 -24.70
C THR A 99 14.22 9.51 -25.19
#